data_AF-A0A7Z0Q2T7-F1
#
_entry.id   AF-A0A7Z0Q2T7-F1
#
_cell.length_a   1.000
_cell.length_b   1.000
_cell.length_c   1.000
_cell.angle_alpha   90.00
_cell.angle_beta   90.00
_cell.angle_gamma   90.00
#
_symmetry.space_group_name_H-M   'P 1'
#
loop_
_entity.id
_entity.type
_entity.pdbx_description
1 polymer ?
#
loop_
_entity_poly.entity_id
_entity_poly.type
_entity_poly.pdbx_seq_one_letter_code
_entity_poly.pdbx_strand_id
1 'polypeptide(L)'
;LPGVVLPSLRRRPPRVTVVVDTSGSVSDAELGSALLEVTAISRAVGGRRDLVSVVSCDAAARKVGPLCRGEGITLLGGGGTDLREGFATALEARPRPDVVVALTDGQTPWPDHRPPCRTVVGLFPRAPSYSEDNPDHVPDLPPDWARVVEIG
;
A
#
# COMPACT_ATOMS: atom_id res chain seq x y z
N LEU A 1 2.73 -29.95 42.61
CA LEU A 1 2.96 -29.93 41.13
C LEU A 1 3.66 -28.62 40.80
N PRO A 2 4.92 -28.63 40.32
CA PRO A 2 5.63 -27.41 39.95
C PRO A 2 5.30 -26.97 38.51
N GLY A 3 5.16 -25.66 38.32
CA GLY A 3 5.51 -24.94 37.08
C GLY A 3 4.73 -25.27 35.81
N VAL A 4 3.48 -24.78 35.69
CA VAL A 4 2.86 -24.62 34.37
C VAL A 4 3.41 -23.34 33.74
N VAL A 5 4.31 -23.46 32.77
CA VAL A 5 4.61 -22.38 31.83
C VAL A 5 3.49 -22.38 30.81
N LEU A 6 2.58 -21.41 30.89
CA LEU A 6 1.60 -21.20 29.82
C LEU A 6 2.35 -20.76 28.56
N PRO A 7 2.05 -21.33 27.38
CA PRO A 7 2.63 -20.85 26.13
C PRO A 7 2.19 -19.39 25.94
N SER A 8 3.13 -18.47 26.11
CA SER A 8 2.92 -17.10 25.65
C SER A 8 2.83 -17.15 24.12
N LEU A 9 1.64 -16.93 23.58
CA LEU A 9 1.46 -16.60 22.16
C LEU A 9 2.10 -15.23 21.93
N ARG A 10 3.42 -15.20 21.80
CA ARG A 10 4.15 -14.03 21.32
C ARG A 10 3.72 -13.78 19.88
N ARG A 11 2.65 -13.01 19.68
CA ARG A 11 2.35 -12.40 18.38
C ARG A 11 3.48 -11.44 18.06
N ARG A 12 4.30 -11.79 17.07
CA ARG A 12 5.17 -10.80 16.42
C ARG A 12 4.26 -10.02 15.46
N PRO A 13 4.08 -8.70 15.66
CA PRO A 13 3.34 -7.90 14.70
C PRO A 13 4.02 -8.00 13.31
N PRO A 14 3.25 -8.06 12.22
CA PRO A 14 3.82 -8.14 10.88
C PRO A 14 4.53 -6.84 10.52
N ARG A 15 5.59 -6.94 9.72
CA ARG A 15 6.18 -5.82 9.00
C ARG A 15 5.35 -5.55 7.76
N VAL A 16 4.91 -4.31 7.61
CA VAL A 16 4.06 -3.85 6.53
C VAL A 16 4.81 -2.83 5.69
N THR A 17 4.80 -3.01 4.38
CA THR A 17 5.17 -1.92 3.46
C THR A 17 3.91 -1.46 2.75
N VAL A 18 3.59 -0.19 2.88
CA VAL A 18 2.46 0.44 2.19
C VAL A 18 2.97 1.12 0.93
N VAL A 19 2.47 0.73 -0.23
CA VAL A 19 2.67 1.42 -1.50
C VAL A 19 1.47 2.34 -1.70
N VAL A 20 1.70 3.64 -1.82
CA VAL A 20 0.67 4.65 -2.03
C VAL A 20 0.78 5.15 -3.45
N ASP A 21 -0.27 4.95 -4.25
CA ASP A 21 -0.40 5.56 -5.57
C ASP A 21 -0.54 7.08 -5.42
N THR A 22 0.34 7.81 -6.08
CA THR A 22 0.40 9.28 -6.06
C THR A 22 0.36 9.84 -7.48
N SER A 23 -0.16 9.06 -8.43
CA SER A 23 -0.31 9.48 -9.82
C SER A 23 -1.37 10.56 -10.00
N GLY A 24 -1.42 11.13 -11.21
CA GLY A 24 -2.34 12.21 -11.54
C GLY A 24 -3.83 11.83 -11.52
N SER A 25 -4.17 10.53 -11.55
CA SER A 25 -5.55 10.09 -11.43
C SER A 25 -6.03 10.13 -9.97
N VAL A 26 -5.13 10.07 -8.98
CA VAL A 26 -5.47 10.09 -7.55
C VAL A 26 -5.77 11.50 -7.08
N SER A 27 -6.96 11.72 -6.52
CA SER A 27 -7.41 12.99 -5.97
C SER A 27 -6.88 13.26 -4.56
N ASP A 28 -6.92 14.53 -4.13
CA ASP A 28 -6.55 14.92 -2.76
C ASP A 28 -7.37 14.21 -1.68
N ALA A 29 -8.65 13.91 -1.96
CA ALA A 29 -9.52 13.18 -1.04
C ALA A 29 -9.07 11.72 -0.89
N GLU A 30 -8.77 11.06 -2.00
CA GLU A 30 -8.25 9.68 -2.03
C GLU A 30 -6.89 9.61 -1.32
N LEU A 31 -6.01 10.59 -1.56
CA LEU A 31 -4.74 10.72 -0.86
C LEU A 31 -4.91 10.96 0.65
N GLY A 32 -5.90 11.76 1.04
CA GLY A 32 -6.31 11.93 2.43
C GLY A 32 -6.73 10.61 3.09
N SER A 33 -7.56 9.82 2.40
CA SER A 33 -7.95 8.47 2.85
C SER A 33 -6.75 7.54 2.96
N ALA A 34 -5.82 7.59 2.01
CA ALA A 34 -4.59 6.79 2.06
C ALA A 34 -3.75 7.08 3.32
N LEU A 35 -3.63 8.36 3.71
CA LEU A 35 -2.92 8.75 4.93
C LEU A 35 -3.63 8.28 6.20
N LEU A 36 -4.97 8.28 6.21
CA LEU A 36 -5.77 7.72 7.31
C LEU A 36 -5.51 6.22 7.45
N GLU A 37 -5.51 5.48 6.33
CA GLU A 37 -5.22 4.04 6.32
C GLU A 37 -3.80 3.71 6.76
N VAL A 38 -2.78 4.44 6.28
CA VAL A 38 -1.39 4.30 6.75
C VAL A 38 -1.31 4.49 8.27
N THR A 39 -2.04 5.48 8.79
CA THR A 39 -2.07 5.74 10.23
C THR A 39 -2.79 4.63 10.99
N ALA A 40 -3.90 4.10 10.45
CA ALA A 40 -4.64 2.98 11.04
C ALA A 40 -3.80 1.70 11.08
N ILE A 41 -3.12 1.36 9.98
CA ILE A 41 -2.19 0.23 9.86
C ILE A 41 -1.07 0.35 10.90
N SER A 42 -0.44 1.53 11.00
CA SER A 42 0.62 1.79 11.98
C SER A 42 0.15 1.53 13.42
N ARG A 43 -1.06 1.99 13.76
CA ARG A 43 -1.67 1.70 15.08
C ARG A 43 -1.94 0.21 15.28
N ALA A 44 -2.50 -0.46 14.27
CA ALA A 44 -2.88 -1.87 14.33
C ALA A 44 -1.68 -2.81 14.53
N VAL A 45 -0.50 -2.47 13.99
CA VAL A 45 0.73 -3.26 14.19
C VAL A 45 1.51 -2.90 15.45
N GLY A 46 0.94 -2.09 16.34
CA GLY A 46 1.51 -1.75 17.65
C GLY A 46 2.32 -0.46 17.69
N GLY A 47 2.16 0.42 16.69
CA GLY A 47 2.70 1.79 16.69
C GLY A 47 4.22 1.91 16.61
N ARG A 48 4.94 0.79 16.42
CA ARG A 48 6.40 0.80 16.28
C ARG A 48 6.79 1.23 14.88
N ARG A 49 7.72 2.18 14.80
CA ARG A 49 8.16 2.80 13.54
C ARG A 49 8.92 1.86 12.60
N ASP A 50 9.48 0.78 13.12
CA ASP A 50 10.22 -0.22 12.33
C ASP A 50 9.32 -1.27 11.68
N LEU A 51 8.01 -1.23 11.94
CA LEU A 51 7.04 -2.19 11.42
C LEU A 51 6.26 -1.68 10.21
N VAL A 52 6.28 -0.38 9.93
CA VAL A 52 5.60 0.21 8.77
C VAL A 52 6.57 1.08 7.98
N SER A 53 6.73 0.78 6.69
CA SER A 53 7.40 1.64 5.71
C SER A 53 6.43 2.07 4.62
N VAL A 54 6.66 3.23 4.00
CA VAL A 54 5.81 3.77 2.93
C VAL A 54 6.63 3.98 1.65
N VAL A 55 6.07 3.59 0.52
CA VAL A 55 6.61 3.83 -0.83
C VAL A 55 5.57 4.67 -1.57
N SER A 56 5.95 5.86 -2.04
CA SER A 56 5.10 6.62 -2.97
C SER A 56 5.37 6.14 -4.39
N CYS A 57 4.31 5.82 -5.12
CA CYS A 57 4.38 5.29 -6.47
C CYS A 57 3.68 6.26 -7.42
N ASP A 58 4.48 7.03 -8.14
CA ASP A 58 4.11 7.68 -9.40
C ASP A 58 5.00 7.08 -10.53
N ALA A 59 5.11 7.75 -11.67
CA ALA A 59 5.99 7.35 -12.78
C ALA A 59 7.49 7.22 -12.41
N ALA A 60 7.90 7.54 -11.18
CA ALA A 60 9.19 7.19 -10.61
C ALA A 60 9.05 6.88 -9.11
N ALA A 61 8.80 5.62 -8.75
CA ALA A 61 8.64 5.21 -7.36
C ALA A 61 9.79 5.71 -6.45
N ARG A 62 9.46 6.54 -5.44
CA ARG A 62 10.41 7.07 -4.46
C ARG A 62 10.16 6.43 -3.09
N LYS A 63 11.23 5.96 -2.46
CA LYS A 63 11.18 5.39 -1.11
C LYS A 63 11.11 6.51 -0.07
N VAL A 64 10.05 6.54 0.72
CA VAL A 64 9.94 7.44 1.88
C VAL A 64 10.29 6.62 3.15
N GLY A 65 11.15 7.18 4.00
CA GLY A 65 11.66 6.51 5.19
C GLY A 65 10.58 6.19 6.25
N PRO A 66 10.96 5.56 7.38
CA PRO A 66 10.03 5.25 8.47
C PRO A 66 9.31 6.52 8.96
N LEU A 67 8.00 6.40 9.20
CA LEU A 67 7.10 7.51 9.54
C LEU A 67 7.58 8.24 10.81
N CYS A 68 8.34 9.33 10.63
CA CYS A 68 8.56 10.34 11.66
C CYS A 68 7.42 11.37 11.57
N ARG A 69 6.83 11.68 12.71
CA ARG A 69 5.86 12.78 12.87
C ARG A 69 6.40 14.06 12.23
N GLY A 70 5.64 14.63 11.30
CA GLY A 70 5.48 16.08 11.22
C GLY A 70 6.26 16.86 10.17
N GLU A 71 6.89 16.24 9.18
CA GLU A 71 7.43 17.00 8.04
C GLU A 71 6.96 16.41 6.72
N GLY A 72 6.49 17.30 5.84
CA GLY A 72 5.60 17.01 4.72
C GLY A 72 6.08 15.91 3.80
N ILE A 73 5.14 15.06 3.41
CA ILE A 73 5.32 14.19 2.25
C ILE A 73 5.20 15.12 1.03
N THR A 74 6.30 15.43 0.35
CA THR A 74 6.25 16.14 -0.92
C THR A 74 5.77 15.17 -1.98
N LEU A 75 4.48 15.25 -2.28
CA LEU A 75 3.76 14.44 -3.26
C LEU A 75 3.73 15.25 -4.56
N LEU A 76 4.55 14.89 -5.54
CA LEU A 76 4.56 15.51 -6.88
C LEU A 76 3.89 14.55 -7.86
N GLY A 77 2.57 14.64 -8.03
CA GLY A 77 1.82 13.85 -9.01
C GLY A 77 1.88 14.44 -10.43
N GLY A 78 1.88 13.60 -11.47
CA GLY A 78 1.76 14.08 -12.86
C GLY A 78 2.03 13.05 -13.97
N GLY A 79 2.64 11.90 -13.67
CA GLY A 79 2.80 10.77 -14.61
C GLY A 79 1.92 9.58 -14.19
N GLY A 80 1.62 8.67 -15.14
CA GLY A 80 0.87 7.44 -14.83
C GLY A 80 1.55 6.57 -13.76
N THR A 81 0.82 5.59 -13.23
CA THR A 81 1.31 4.68 -12.16
C THR A 81 1.89 3.41 -12.75
N ASP A 82 3.01 2.91 -12.23
CA ASP A 82 3.42 1.51 -12.41
C ASP A 82 3.61 0.81 -11.05
N LEU A 83 2.56 0.14 -10.57
CA LEU A 83 2.64 -0.60 -9.31
C LEU A 83 3.65 -1.76 -9.36
N ARG A 84 4.10 -2.22 -10.53
CA ARG A 84 5.18 -3.22 -10.60
C ARG A 84 6.46 -2.65 -9.97
N GLU A 85 6.78 -1.39 -10.24
CA GLU A 85 7.94 -0.70 -9.64
C GLU A 85 7.75 -0.45 -8.15
N GLY A 86 6.53 -0.05 -7.74
CA GLY A 86 6.18 0.13 -6.32
C GLY A 86 6.34 -1.16 -5.52
N PHE A 87 5.88 -2.29 -6.05
CA PHE A 87 6.05 -3.60 -5.43
C PHE A 87 7.52 -4.05 -5.42
N ALA A 88 8.27 -3.84 -6.51
CA ALA A 88 9.70 -4.14 -6.54
C ALA A 88 10.45 -3.39 -5.43
N THR A 89 10.22 -2.08 -5.32
CA THR A 89 10.80 -1.22 -4.28
C THR A 89 10.42 -1.68 -2.88
N ALA A 90 9.16 -2.09 -2.67
CA ALA A 90 8.70 -2.60 -1.38
C ALA A 90 9.42 -3.90 -0.99
N LEU A 91 9.63 -4.81 -1.93
CA LEU A 91 10.26 -6.12 -1.70
C LEU A 91 11.78 -6.04 -1.47
N GLU A 92 12.41 -4.93 -1.81
CA GLU A 92 13.81 -4.63 -1.51
C GLU A 92 14.04 -4.23 -0.04
N ALA A 93 12.99 -3.93 0.71
CA ALA A 93 13.13 -3.55 2.12
C ALA A 93 13.88 -4.63 2.92
N ARG A 94 14.70 -4.16 3.87
CA ARG A 94 15.48 -5.01 4.78
C ARG A 94 15.17 -4.57 6.21
N PRO A 95 14.54 -5.44 7.04
CA PRO A 95 14.00 -6.76 6.71
C PRO A 95 12.86 -6.71 5.66
N ARG A 96 12.62 -7.82 4.96
CA ARG A 96 11.52 -7.93 3.99
C ARG A 96 10.15 -7.78 4.68
N PRO A 97 9.14 -7.23 3.98
CA PRO A 97 7.79 -7.12 4.52
C PRO A 97 7.13 -8.50 4.63
N ASP A 98 6.32 -8.67 5.67
CA ASP A 98 5.39 -9.80 5.80
C ASP A 98 4.11 -9.55 4.99
N VAL A 99 3.76 -8.27 4.81
CA VAL A 99 2.59 -7.79 4.07
C VAL A 99 2.95 -6.57 3.23
N VAL A 100 2.53 -6.55 1.97
CA VAL A 100 2.47 -5.34 1.14
C VAL A 100 1.02 -4.89 1.06
N VAL A 101 0.78 -3.59 1.30
CA VAL A 101 -0.54 -2.97 1.11
C VAL A 101 -0.41 -1.94 0.00
N ALA A 102 -1.15 -2.08 -1.09
CA ALA A 102 -1.19 -1.06 -2.16
C ALA A 102 -2.48 -0.24 -2.01
N LEU A 103 -2.38 1.08 -1.97
CA LEU A 103 -3.52 2.01 -1.91
C LEU A 103 -3.58 2.77 -3.25
N THR A 104 -4.62 2.55 -4.05
CA THR A 104 -4.70 3.02 -5.44
C THR A 104 -6.15 3.12 -5.92
N ASP A 105 -6.40 3.83 -7.00
CA ASP A 105 -7.65 3.82 -7.75
C ASP A 105 -7.75 2.63 -8.75
N GLY A 106 -6.66 1.86 -8.88
CA GLY A 106 -6.57 0.68 -9.74
C GLY A 106 -6.14 0.96 -11.18
N GLN A 107 -5.86 2.22 -11.56
CA GLN A 107 -5.45 2.58 -12.92
C GLN A 107 -3.94 2.36 -13.15
N THR A 108 -3.50 1.11 -13.09
CA THR A 108 -2.08 0.77 -13.11
C THR A 108 -1.85 -0.68 -13.57
N PRO A 109 -0.74 -0.96 -14.30
CA PRO A 109 -0.30 -2.33 -14.51
C PRO A 109 0.06 -3.00 -13.18
N TRP A 110 -0.48 -4.20 -12.98
CA TRP A 110 -0.21 -5.01 -11.81
C TRP A 110 1.01 -5.93 -12.00
N PRO A 111 1.65 -6.41 -10.92
CA PRO A 111 2.65 -7.48 -11.02
C PRO A 111 2.05 -8.77 -11.61
N ASP A 112 2.72 -9.32 -12.63
CA ASP A 112 2.31 -10.57 -13.31
C ASP A 112 2.36 -11.79 -12.38
N HIS A 113 3.16 -11.71 -11.30
CA HIS A 113 3.37 -12.79 -10.36
C HIS A 113 3.08 -12.36 -8.94
N ARG A 114 2.44 -13.27 -8.18
CA ARG A 114 2.20 -13.09 -6.74
C ARG A 114 3.54 -12.78 -6.02
N PRO A 115 3.63 -11.67 -5.28
CA PRO A 115 4.77 -11.37 -4.41
C PRO A 115 5.00 -12.45 -3.33
N PRO A 116 6.23 -12.63 -2.83
CA PRO A 116 6.55 -13.63 -1.81
C PRO A 116 6.10 -13.23 -0.39
N CYS A 117 5.03 -12.45 -0.28
CA CYS A 117 4.42 -11.97 0.96
C CYS A 117 2.90 -11.87 0.78
N ARG A 118 2.16 -11.62 1.86
CA ARG A 118 0.72 -11.32 1.72
C ARG A 118 0.55 -9.98 1.02
N THR A 119 -0.48 -9.87 0.18
CA THR A 119 -0.82 -8.60 -0.45
C THR A 119 -2.27 -8.23 -0.20
N VAL A 120 -2.46 -6.96 0.17
CA VAL A 120 -3.75 -6.31 0.28
C VAL A 120 -3.78 -5.14 -0.70
N VAL A 121 -4.87 -4.99 -1.44
CA VAL A 121 -5.13 -3.82 -2.28
C VAL A 121 -6.29 -3.06 -1.65
N GLY A 122 -6.02 -1.84 -1.22
CA GLY A 122 -7.01 -0.86 -0.81
C GLY A 122 -7.42 -0.04 -2.03
N LEU A 123 -8.62 -0.27 -2.56
CA LEU A 123 -9.16 0.50 -3.67
C LEU A 123 -9.91 1.72 -3.14
N PHE A 124 -9.59 2.90 -3.68
CA PHE A 124 -10.40 4.08 -3.44
C PHE A 124 -11.81 3.90 -4.01
N PRO A 125 -12.85 4.48 -3.38
CA PRO A 125 -14.22 4.29 -3.82
C PRO A 125 -14.42 5.13 -5.08
N ARG A 126 -14.57 4.47 -6.22
CA ARG A 126 -14.94 5.13 -7.47
C ARG A 126 -16.29 4.64 -7.97
N ALA A 127 -17.15 5.61 -8.30
CA ALA A 127 -18.20 5.33 -9.26
C ALA A 127 -17.52 4.91 -10.57
N PRO A 128 -18.02 3.91 -11.29
CA PRO A 128 -17.44 3.51 -12.57
C PRO A 128 -17.45 4.73 -13.51
N SER A 129 -16.29 5.36 -13.68
CA SER A 129 -16.12 6.48 -14.59
C SER A 129 -15.73 5.90 -15.94
N TYR A 130 -16.66 5.93 -16.89
CA TYR A 130 -16.30 5.81 -18.29
C TYR A 130 -15.43 7.03 -18.62
N SER A 131 -14.18 6.81 -19.02
CA SER A 131 -13.36 7.91 -19.53
C SER A 131 -13.95 8.34 -20.87
N GLU A 132 -14.41 9.58 -20.98
CA GLU A 132 -14.86 10.15 -22.27
C GLU A 132 -13.70 10.24 -23.27
N ASP A 133 -12.47 10.35 -22.78
CA ASP A 133 -11.24 10.45 -23.58
C ASP A 133 -10.68 9.08 -24.03
N ASN A 134 -11.10 7.98 -23.40
CA ASN A 134 -10.76 6.62 -23.82
C ASN A 134 -11.89 5.64 -23.44
N PRO A 135 -12.96 5.55 -24.25
CA PRO A 135 -14.12 4.71 -23.97
C PRO A 135 -13.79 3.20 -23.94
N ASP A 136 -12.61 2.79 -24.43
CA ASP A 136 -12.14 1.41 -24.44
C ASP A 136 -11.17 1.08 -23.28
N HIS A 137 -10.84 2.05 -22.41
CA HIS A 137 -10.00 1.78 -21.24
C HIS A 137 -10.77 0.96 -20.21
N VAL A 138 -10.53 -0.35 -20.22
CA VAL A 138 -10.92 -1.25 -19.13
C VAL A 138 -9.82 -1.18 -18.08
N PRO A 139 -10.09 -0.70 -16.85
CA PRO A 139 -9.10 -0.75 -15.78
C PRO A 139 -8.68 -2.20 -15.55
N ASP A 140 -7.37 -2.44 -15.43
CA ASP A 140 -6.89 -3.77 -15.06
C ASP A 140 -7.43 -4.10 -13.67
N LEU A 141 -8.25 -5.15 -13.58
CA LEU A 141 -8.76 -5.63 -12.30
C LEU A 141 -7.59 -6.06 -11.41
N PRO A 142 -7.64 -5.79 -10.10
CA PRO A 142 -6.63 -6.30 -9.19
C PRO A 142 -6.48 -7.83 -9.33
N PRO A 143 -5.25 -8.37 -9.27
CA PRO A 143 -5.02 -9.78 -9.46
C PRO A 143 -5.74 -10.63 -8.41
N ASP A 144 -6.22 -11.82 -8.82
CA ASP A 144 -6.94 -12.78 -7.97
C ASP A 144 -6.16 -13.22 -6.71
N TRP A 145 -4.84 -13.08 -6.77
CA TRP A 145 -3.94 -13.45 -5.71
C TRP A 145 -3.87 -12.42 -4.58
N ALA A 146 -4.38 -11.20 -4.80
CA ALA A 146 -4.43 -10.13 -3.81
C ALA A 146 -5.78 -10.11 -3.07
N ARG A 147 -5.75 -9.73 -1.79
CA ARG A 147 -6.99 -9.42 -1.06
C ARG A 147 -7.39 -7.99 -1.35
N VAL A 148 -8.52 -7.78 -2.01
CA VAL A 148 -9.06 -6.45 -2.31
C VAL A 148 -9.99 -5.98 -1.19
N VAL A 149 -9.88 -4.71 -0.81
CA VAL A 149 -10.71 -4.02 0.17
C VAL A 149 -10.99 -2.62 -0.37
N GLU A 150 -12.24 -2.16 -0.37
CA GLU A 150 -12.54 -0.75 -0.61
C GLU A 150 -12.21 0.08 0.64
N ILE A 151 -11.60 1.24 0.45
CA ILE A 151 -11.18 2.15 1.53
C ILE A 151 -11.80 3.53 1.31
N GLY A 152 -12.42 4.11 2.34
CA GLY A 152 -13.15 5.38 2.26
C GLY A 152 -13.92 5.66 3.53
#